data_AF-A0A643CXU7-F1
#
_entry.id   AF-A0A643CXU7-F1
#
_cell.length_a   1.000
_cell.length_b   1.000
_cell.length_c   1.000
_cell.angle_alpha   90.00
_cell.angle_beta   90.00
_cell.angle_gamma   90.00
#
_symmetry.space_group_name_H-M   'P 1'
#
loop_
_entity.id
_entity.type
_entity.pdbx_description
1 polymer ?
#
loop_
_entity_poly.entity_id
_entity_poly.type
_entity_poly.pdbx_seq_one_letter_code
_entity_poly.pdbx_strand_id
1 'polypeptide(L)'
;DGVLSLFKAQSEAFSKANITNESVAAVPRIYLEGIGFCVLVFIVVFLVLKNESDISGILSTISIFVLALYRLMPSVNRIITSYHDLLYYHSSLDIIYQNLRQEEENLGEEKLSFNQELKICNLSFGYEGKKYLFKNLNLNIKKG
;
A
#
# COMPACT_ATOMS: atom_id res chain seq x y z
N ASP A 1 27.07 16.06 5.73
CA ASP A 1 26.41 16.29 4.43
C ASP A 1 25.74 15.05 3.81
N GLY A 2 26.34 13.85 3.86
CA GLY A 2 25.76 12.65 3.22
C GLY A 2 24.45 12.11 3.82
N VAL A 3 24.26 12.20 5.14
CA VAL A 3 23.00 11.74 5.78
C VAL A 3 21.82 12.63 5.41
N LEU A 4 22.06 13.93 5.32
CA LEU A 4 21.04 14.91 4.95
C LEU A 4 20.60 14.74 3.49
N SER A 5 21.54 14.45 2.59
CA SER A 5 21.22 14.19 1.18
C SER A 5 20.47 12.87 0.99
N LEU A 6 20.83 11.81 1.71
CA LEU A 6 20.10 10.53 1.69
C LEU A 6 18.68 10.67 2.23
N PHE A 7 18.53 11.36 3.37
CA PHE A 7 17.23 11.63 3.96
C PHE A 7 16.37 12.50 3.03
N LYS A 8 16.95 13.54 2.44
CA LYS A 8 16.25 14.41 1.49
C LYS A 8 15.75 13.64 0.27
N ALA A 9 16.58 12.77 -0.31
CA ALA A 9 16.19 11.96 -1.47
C ALA A 9 14.99 11.04 -1.15
N GLN A 10 15.01 10.37 0.01
CA GLN A 10 13.88 9.51 0.43
C GLN A 10 12.65 10.31 0.83
N SER A 11 12.82 11.43 1.51
CA SER A 11 11.71 12.31 1.89
C SER A 11 11.04 12.91 0.65
N GLU A 12 11.80 13.29 -0.38
CA GLU A 12 11.27 13.82 -1.62
C GLU A 12 10.53 12.75 -2.44
N ALA A 13 11.09 11.53 -2.52
CA ALA A 13 10.42 10.40 -3.17
C ALA A 13 9.09 10.06 -2.47
N PHE A 14 9.10 9.99 -1.14
CA PHE A 14 7.90 9.74 -0.34
C PHE A 14 6.87 10.87 -0.49
N SER A 15 7.31 12.12 -0.38
CA SER A 15 6.44 13.29 -0.54
C SER A 15 5.80 13.34 -1.91
N LYS A 16 6.57 13.10 -2.98
CA LYS A 16 6.05 13.06 -4.35
C LYS A 16 5.03 11.95 -4.53
N ALA A 17 5.31 10.74 -4.05
CA ALA A 17 4.36 9.62 -4.09
C ALA A 17 3.06 9.98 -3.33
N ASN A 18 3.19 10.57 -2.15
CA ASN A 18 2.04 10.92 -1.33
C ASN A 18 1.18 12.04 -1.96
N ILE A 19 1.82 13.10 -2.48
CA ILE A 19 1.14 14.19 -3.19
C ILE A 19 0.42 13.65 -4.44
N THR A 20 1.06 12.76 -5.21
CA THR A 20 0.41 12.15 -6.38
C THR A 20 -0.78 11.29 -5.97
N ASN A 21 -0.65 10.52 -4.88
CA ASN A 21 -1.74 9.67 -4.40
C ASN A 21 -2.93 10.51 -3.93
N GLU A 22 -2.72 11.52 -3.10
CA GLU A 22 -3.79 12.43 -2.64
C GLU A 22 -4.45 13.18 -3.80
N SER A 23 -3.64 13.68 -4.75
CA SER A 23 -4.15 14.42 -5.92
C SER A 23 -5.01 13.52 -6.81
N VAL A 24 -4.53 12.30 -7.10
CA VAL A 24 -5.27 11.32 -7.92
C VAL A 24 -6.51 10.82 -7.18
N ALA A 25 -6.46 10.63 -5.87
CA ALA A 25 -7.60 10.20 -5.06
C ALA A 25 -8.75 11.23 -5.06
N ALA A 26 -8.46 12.53 -5.23
CA ALA A 26 -9.47 13.57 -5.33
C ALA A 26 -10.16 13.62 -6.72
N VAL A 27 -9.49 13.17 -7.78
CA VAL A 27 -10.00 13.25 -9.17
C VAL A 27 -11.35 12.53 -9.35
N PRO A 28 -11.53 11.27 -8.91
CA PRO A 28 -12.78 10.56 -9.08
C PRO A 28 -13.97 11.26 -8.41
N ARG A 29 -13.75 11.85 -7.23
CA ARG A 29 -14.78 12.63 -6.53
C ARG A 29 -15.20 13.84 -7.36
N ILE A 30 -14.24 14.63 -7.82
CA ILE A 30 -14.50 15.83 -8.64
C ILE A 30 -15.21 15.45 -9.95
N TYR A 31 -14.80 14.35 -10.57
CA TYR A 31 -15.41 13.83 -11.79
C TYR A 31 -16.86 13.39 -11.56
N LEU A 32 -17.14 12.70 -10.45
CA LEU A 32 -18.50 12.29 -10.07
C LEU A 32 -19.40 13.48 -9.72
N GLU A 33 -18.87 14.50 -9.05
CA GLU A 33 -19.59 15.76 -8.80
C GLU A 33 -19.98 16.42 -10.13
N GLY A 34 -19.03 16.51 -11.07
CA GLY A 34 -19.28 17.06 -12.40
C GLY A 34 -20.32 16.28 -13.20
N ILE A 35 -20.20 14.95 -13.27
CA ILE A 35 -21.20 14.09 -13.93
C ILE A 35 -22.56 14.23 -13.25
N GLY A 36 -22.61 14.23 -11.91
CA GLY A 36 -23.86 14.39 -11.17
C GLY A 36 -24.59 15.68 -11.54
N PHE A 37 -23.86 16.78 -11.64
CA PHE A 37 -24.42 18.07 -12.05
C PHE A 37 -24.89 18.06 -13.51
N CYS A 38 -24.10 17.50 -14.43
CA CYS A 38 -24.47 17.36 -15.84
C CYS A 38 -25.74 16.51 -16.02
N VAL A 39 -25.84 15.38 -15.33
CA VAL A 39 -27.02 14.50 -15.37
C VAL A 39 -28.24 15.21 -14.79
N LEU A 40 -28.08 15.96 -13.71
CA LEU A 40 -29.16 16.74 -13.11
C LEU A 40 -29.70 17.79 -14.08
N VAL A 41 -28.81 18.58 -14.68
CA VAL A 41 -29.19 19.59 -15.70
C VAL A 41 -29.86 18.91 -16.90
N PHE A 42 -29.33 17.78 -17.37
CA PHE A 42 -29.91 17.03 -18.48
C PHE A 42 -31.33 16.54 -18.16
N ILE A 43 -31.56 15.99 -16.98
CA ILE A 43 -32.88 15.53 -16.53
C ILE A 43 -33.87 16.69 -16.45
N VAL A 44 -33.46 17.85 -15.90
CA VAL A 44 -34.30 19.04 -15.82
C VAL A 44 -34.70 19.52 -17.21
N VAL A 45 -33.73 19.70 -18.12
CA VAL A 45 -34.00 20.14 -19.49
C VAL A 45 -34.90 19.14 -20.23
N PHE A 46 -34.61 17.84 -20.11
CA PHE A 46 -35.41 16.79 -20.73
C PHE A 46 -36.86 16.79 -20.24
N LEU A 47 -37.10 16.94 -18.94
CA LEU A 47 -38.44 16.95 -18.36
C LEU A 47 -39.23 18.21 -18.75
N VAL A 48 -38.58 19.38 -18.78
CA VAL A 48 -39.19 20.64 -19.22
C VAL A 48 -39.60 20.58 -20.70
N LEU A 49 -38.77 19.97 -21.55
CA LEU A 49 -39.09 19.80 -22.98
C LEU A 49 -40.24 18.80 -23.21
N LYS A 50 -40.46 17.85 -22.29
CA LYS A 50 -41.44 16.77 -22.47
C LYS A 50 -42.81 17.06 -21.83
N ASN A 51 -42.86 17.88 -20.78
CA ASN A 51 -44.09 18.19 -20.03
C ASN A 51 -44.29 19.70 -19.91
N GLU A 52 -45.29 20.25 -20.60
CA GLU A 52 -45.64 21.68 -20.51
C GLU A 52 -46.52 22.04 -19.29
N SER A 53 -47.10 21.06 -18.56
CA SER A 53 -48.28 21.35 -17.70
C SER A 53 -48.21 20.92 -16.23
N ASP A 54 -47.27 20.06 -15.80
CA ASP A 54 -47.20 19.59 -14.40
C ASP A 54 -45.78 19.70 -13.81
N ILE A 55 -45.42 20.94 -13.48
CA ILE A 55 -44.15 21.30 -12.83
C ILE A 55 -44.03 20.65 -11.44
N SER A 56 -45.16 20.41 -10.76
CA SER A 56 -45.17 19.86 -9.40
C SER A 56 -44.75 18.38 -9.37
N GLY A 57 -45.28 17.55 -10.27
CA GLY A 57 -44.88 16.14 -10.39
C GLY A 57 -43.41 15.94 -10.81
N ILE A 58 -42.89 16.84 -11.65
CA ILE A 58 -41.48 16.88 -12.06
C ILE A 58 -40.57 17.20 -10.87
N LEU A 59 -40.91 18.22 -10.08
CA LEU A 59 -40.12 18.64 -8.92
C LEU A 59 -40.01 17.53 -7.87
N SER A 60 -41.11 16.80 -7.65
CA SER A 60 -41.14 15.67 -6.72
C SER A 60 -40.24 14.51 -7.19
N THR A 61 -40.22 14.24 -8.49
CA THR A 61 -39.36 13.20 -9.08
C THR A 61 -37.88 13.58 -8.98
N ILE A 62 -37.53 14.82 -9.36
CA ILE A 62 -36.16 15.34 -9.24
C ILE A 62 -35.66 15.27 -7.79
N SER A 63 -36.50 15.65 -6.83
CA SER A 63 -36.14 15.64 -5.41
C SER A 63 -35.71 14.25 -4.93
N ILE A 64 -36.42 13.20 -5.34
CA ILE A 64 -36.08 11.81 -4.98
C ILE A 64 -34.75 11.39 -5.62
N PHE A 65 -34.54 11.71 -6.90
CA PHE A 65 -33.29 11.39 -7.59
C PHE A 65 -32.09 12.13 -7.00
N VAL A 66 -32.24 13.41 -6.67
CA VAL A 66 -31.20 14.21 -6.00
C VAL A 66 -30.85 13.60 -4.64
N LEU A 67 -31.87 13.20 -3.84
CA LEU A 67 -31.63 12.55 -2.55
C LEU A 67 -30.89 11.22 -2.70
N ALA A 68 -31.27 10.41 -3.70
CA ALA A 68 -30.62 9.14 -3.99
C ALA A 68 -29.16 9.33 -4.43
N LEU A 69 -28.90 10.28 -5.33
CA LEU A 69 -27.55 10.62 -5.79
C LEU A 69 -26.68 11.17 -4.66
N TYR A 70 -27.23 12.05 -3.82
CA TYR A 70 -26.54 12.59 -2.65
C TYR A 70 -26.10 11.48 -1.68
N ARG A 71 -26.89 10.41 -1.54
CA ARG A 71 -26.55 9.24 -0.70
C ARG A 71 -25.60 8.27 -1.40
N LEU A 72 -25.61 8.19 -2.73
CA LEU A 72 -24.68 7.35 -3.49
C LEU A 72 -23.27 7.94 -3.53
N MET A 73 -23.12 9.25 -3.61
CA MET A 73 -21.82 9.94 -3.59
C MET A 73 -20.86 9.48 -2.47
N PRO A 74 -21.25 9.47 -1.18
CA PRO A 74 -20.37 8.99 -0.11
C PRO A 74 -20.06 7.49 -0.24
N SER A 75 -20.96 6.69 -0.82
CA SER A 75 -20.74 5.25 -1.01
C SER A 75 -19.69 4.98 -2.10
N VAL A 76 -19.79 5.69 -3.22
CA VAL A 76 -18.82 5.59 -4.32
C VAL A 76 -17.45 6.10 -3.88
N ASN A 77 -17.40 7.24 -3.16
CA ASN A 77 -16.16 7.73 -2.60
C ASN A 77 -15.49 6.70 -1.68
N ARG A 78 -16.27 6.07 -0.78
CA ARG A 78 -15.76 5.03 0.12
C ARG A 78 -15.17 3.83 -0.63
N ILE A 79 -15.80 3.40 -1.71
CA ILE A 79 -15.30 2.29 -2.55
C ILE A 79 -13.96 2.67 -3.17
N ILE A 80 -13.87 3.86 -3.75
CA ILE A 80 -12.66 4.33 -4.45
C ILE A 80 -11.48 4.51 -3.49
N THR A 81 -11.72 5.11 -2.32
CA THR A 81 -10.68 5.26 -1.29
C THR A 81 -10.21 3.89 -0.80
N SER A 82 -11.13 3.00 -0.45
CA SER A 82 -10.77 1.64 0.01
C SER A 82 -9.98 0.87 -1.04
N TYR A 83 -10.32 1.04 -2.32
CA TYR A 83 -9.59 0.40 -3.42
C TYR A 83 -8.17 0.95 -3.57
N HIS A 84 -7.99 2.28 -3.47
CA HIS A 84 -6.66 2.88 -3.47
C HIS A 84 -5.83 2.46 -2.26
N ASP A 85 -6.42 2.42 -1.07
CA ASP A 85 -5.74 1.98 0.15
C ASP A 85 -5.23 0.54 0.00
N LEU A 86 -6.06 -0.36 -0.53
CA LEU A 86 -5.65 -1.74 -0.82
C LEU A 86 -4.45 -1.76 -1.78
N LEU A 87 -4.51 -1.00 -2.88
CA LEU A 87 -3.43 -0.97 -3.87
C LEU A 87 -2.13 -0.41 -3.28
N TYR A 88 -2.22 0.66 -2.48
CA TYR A 88 -1.08 1.32 -1.85
C TYR A 88 -0.40 0.42 -0.83
N TYR A 89 -1.17 -0.22 0.07
CA TYR A 89 -0.60 -1.07 1.11
C TYR A 89 -0.17 -2.45 0.63
N HIS A 90 -0.74 -2.96 -0.46
CA HIS A 90 -0.45 -4.31 -0.96
C HIS A 90 1.05 -4.54 -1.19
N SER A 91 1.72 -3.64 -1.91
CA SER A 91 3.16 -3.77 -2.23
C SER A 91 4.04 -3.74 -0.97
N SER A 92 3.72 -2.89 0.01
CA SER A 92 4.48 -2.82 1.25
C SER A 92 4.29 -4.06 2.12
N LEU A 93 3.06 -4.58 2.19
CA LEU A 93 2.74 -5.78 2.96
C LEU A 93 3.40 -7.03 2.35
N ASP A 94 3.47 -7.14 1.02
CA ASP A 94 4.09 -8.30 0.37
C ASP A 94 5.59 -8.42 0.70
N ILE A 95 6.31 -7.30 0.69
CA ILE A 95 7.73 -7.27 1.09
C ILE A 95 7.90 -7.71 2.54
N ILE A 96 7.10 -7.15 3.45
CA ILE A 96 7.18 -7.48 4.89
C ILE A 96 6.86 -8.96 5.11
N TYR A 97 5.83 -9.46 4.43
CA TYR A 97 5.42 -10.86 4.51
C TYR A 97 6.52 -11.81 4.04
N GLN A 98 7.18 -11.52 2.92
CA GLN A 98 8.29 -12.34 2.41
C GLN A 98 9.48 -12.38 3.38
N ASN A 99 9.82 -11.25 4.01
CA ASN A 99 10.90 -11.19 4.98
C ASN A 99 10.57 -11.94 6.28
N LEU A 100 9.34 -11.78 6.79
CA LEU A 100 8.90 -12.47 8.01
C LEU A 100 8.70 -13.97 7.80
N ARG A 101 8.42 -14.41 6.57
CA ARG A 101 8.26 -15.82 6.22
C ARG A 101 9.59 -16.49 5.88
N GLN A 102 10.73 -15.81 6.00
CA GLN A 102 12.00 -16.54 5.95
C GLN A 102 11.97 -17.65 7.02
N GLU A 103 12.23 -18.87 6.58
CA GLU A 103 12.22 -20.03 7.47
C GLU A 103 13.17 -19.78 8.63
N GLU A 104 12.69 -19.98 9.85
CA GLU A 104 13.59 -20.16 10.98
C GLU A 104 14.54 -21.29 10.62
N GLU A 105 15.85 -21.05 10.76
CA GLU A 105 16.84 -22.09 10.50
C GLU A 105 16.45 -23.32 11.33
N ASN A 106 16.29 -24.47 10.67
CA ASN A 106 15.94 -25.69 11.35
C ASN A 106 17.15 -26.15 12.16
N LEU A 107 17.18 -25.77 13.44
CA LEU A 107 18.28 -26.04 14.36
C LEU A 107 18.42 -27.53 14.72
N GLY A 108 17.55 -28.40 14.18
CA GLY A 108 17.45 -29.79 14.59
C GLY A 108 16.93 -29.94 16.03
N GLU A 109 16.53 -31.14 16.41
CA GLU A 109 16.00 -31.41 17.76
C GLU A 109 17.10 -31.82 18.76
N GLU A 110 18.34 -31.99 18.29
CA GLU A 110 19.43 -32.49 19.11
C GLU A 110 20.03 -31.39 20.01
N LYS A 111 20.06 -31.67 21.31
CA LYS A 111 20.70 -30.79 22.30
C LYS A 111 22.19 -31.06 22.37
N LEU A 112 23.00 -30.03 22.08
CA LEU A 112 24.46 -30.13 22.13
C LEU A 112 25.00 -29.59 23.46
N SER A 113 25.69 -30.44 24.24
CA SER A 113 26.28 -30.07 25.53
C SER A 113 27.76 -29.70 25.39
N PHE A 114 28.13 -28.47 25.79
CA PHE A 114 29.51 -28.02 25.77
C PHE A 114 30.28 -28.45 27.04
N ASN A 115 30.92 -29.62 26.99
CA ASN A 115 31.55 -30.24 28.17
C ASN A 115 33.08 -30.19 28.19
N GLN A 116 33.75 -30.17 27.04
CA GLN A 116 35.21 -30.36 26.96
C GLN A 116 35.91 -29.28 26.15
N GLU A 117 35.70 -29.25 24.83
CA GLU A 117 36.39 -28.32 23.95
C GLU A 117 35.54 -27.98 22.71
N LEU A 118 35.76 -26.79 22.16
CA LEU A 118 35.18 -26.32 20.91
C LEU A 118 36.28 -26.38 19.85
N LYS A 119 36.10 -27.28 18.89
CA LYS A 119 37.08 -27.52 17.83
C LYS A 119 36.54 -27.04 16.49
N ILE A 120 37.22 -26.05 15.92
CA ILE A 120 36.99 -25.57 14.57
C ILE A 120 38.02 -26.26 13.67
N CYS A 121 37.54 -27.02 12.68
CA CYS A 121 38.37 -27.80 11.76
C CYS A 121 38.21 -27.28 10.34
N ASN A 122 39.32 -26.86 9.71
CA ASN A 122 39.39 -26.43 8.30
C ASN A 122 38.29 -25.42 7.88
N LEU A 123 37.90 -24.52 8.77
CA LEU A 123 36.83 -23.56 8.50
C LEU A 123 37.27 -22.60 7.39
N SER A 124 36.45 -22.53 6.35
CA SER A 124 36.57 -21.51 5.31
C SER A 124 35.26 -20.74 5.26
N PHE A 125 35.33 -19.43 5.47
CA PHE A 125 34.15 -18.57 5.57
C PHE A 125 34.33 -17.32 4.71
N GLY A 126 33.26 -16.95 4.01
CA GLY A 126 33.18 -15.73 3.22
C GLY A 126 31.72 -15.36 3.02
N TYR A 127 31.44 -14.06 2.98
CA TYR A 127 30.13 -13.57 2.60
C TYR A 127 29.85 -13.88 1.12
N GLU A 128 28.58 -14.08 0.79
CA GLU A 128 28.15 -14.34 -0.58
C GLU A 128 28.71 -13.28 -1.56
N GLY A 129 29.30 -13.75 -2.66
CA GLY A 129 29.93 -12.90 -3.66
C GLY A 129 31.26 -12.24 -3.26
N LYS A 130 31.80 -12.51 -2.05
CA LYS A 130 33.08 -11.96 -1.58
C LYS A 130 34.16 -13.03 -1.45
N LYS A 131 35.42 -12.59 -1.43
CA LYS A 131 36.56 -13.47 -1.14
C LYS A 131 36.43 -14.03 0.28
N TYR A 132 36.90 -15.26 0.46
CA TYR A 132 37.00 -15.89 1.77
C TYR A 132 37.81 -15.03 2.75
N LEU A 133 37.23 -14.76 3.91
CA LEU A 133 37.87 -14.10 5.05
C LEU A 133 38.80 -15.07 5.78
N PHE A 134 38.33 -16.31 5.97
CA PHE A 134 39.13 -17.40 6.52
C PHE A 134 39.26 -18.51 5.48
N LYS A 135 40.44 -19.09 5.39
CA LYS A 135 40.71 -20.28 4.58
C LYS A 135 41.44 -21.29 5.46
N ASN A 136 40.86 -22.48 5.61
CA ASN A 136 41.44 -23.60 6.38
C ASN A 136 41.80 -23.23 7.83
N LEU A 137 40.97 -22.45 8.51
CA LEU A 137 41.19 -22.08 9.91
C LEU A 137 40.99 -23.30 10.81
N ASN A 138 41.98 -23.57 11.65
CA ASN A 138 41.93 -24.61 12.67
C ASN A 138 42.15 -23.98 14.05
N LEU A 139 41.19 -24.15 14.95
CA LEU A 139 41.23 -23.58 16.30
C LEU A 139 40.66 -24.57 17.30
N ASN A 140 41.29 -24.68 18.48
CA ASN A 140 40.77 -25.47 19.58
C ASN A 140 40.68 -24.59 20.84
N ILE A 141 39.48 -24.48 21.39
CA ILE A 141 39.20 -23.73 22.63
C ILE A 141 38.70 -24.73 23.67
N LYS A 142 39.51 -24.97 24.71
CA LYS A 142 39.10 -25.81 25.83
C LYS A 142 38.11 -25.07 26.72
N LYS A 143 37.20 -25.81 27.35
CA LYS A 143 36.35 -25.30 28.41
C LYS A 143 37.22 -24.91 29.61
N GLY A 144 37.10 -23.66 30.04
CA GLY A 144 37.75 -23.13 31.24
C GLY A 144 36.99 -23.45 32.51
#